data_AF-A0A972LND7-F1
#
_entry.id   AF-A0A972LND7-F1
#
_cell.length_a   1.000
_cell.length_b   1.000
_cell.length_c   1.000
_cell.angle_alpha   90.00
_cell.angle_beta   90.00
_cell.angle_gamma   90.00
#
_symmetry.space_group_name_H-M   'P 1'
#
loop_
_entity.id
_entity.type
_entity.pdbx_description
1 polymer ?
#
loop_
_entity_poly.entity_id
_entity_poly.type
_entity_poly.pdbx_seq_one_letter_code
_entity_poly.pdbx_strand_id
1 'polypeptide(L)'
;MALYAFDGTLNEDEPDDKNDTNVIKFKNACGDKNTFYVEGVGLRGGWLGKVLGGGFGAGGKKRIKEAYKALEGHFRILTLPTSVQKCFHAMALDERRGTFKVQRIVTSVINANAEGRLFEVWFRGVHSDVGGGNRNTGLSSIALHWMYKRAQSCGVLIPNSEIQTQATKMEPGAAISKNKIDPVKDPLRPISWTDVVHYSVAYRKGAHNPPDGLQVVDDDGNILDTAFKH
;
A
#
# COMPACT_ATOMS: atom_id res chain seq x y z
N MET A 1 -10.41 -18.84 -2.01
CA MET A 1 -9.63 -17.60 -2.03
C MET A 1 -9.39 -17.19 -0.58
N ALA A 2 -8.16 -16.94 -0.19
CA ALA A 2 -7.83 -16.43 1.13
C ALA A 2 -7.30 -15.01 0.96
N LEU A 3 -7.91 -14.05 1.63
CA LEU A 3 -7.42 -12.67 1.68
C LEU A 3 -6.54 -12.54 2.93
N TYR A 4 -5.27 -12.20 2.71
CA TYR A 4 -4.34 -11.80 3.74
C TYR A 4 -4.15 -10.30 3.62
N ALA A 5 -4.66 -9.56 4.59
CA ALA A 5 -4.63 -8.10 4.61
C ALA A 5 -3.76 -7.68 5.80
N PHE A 6 -2.72 -6.89 5.52
CA PHE A 6 -1.75 -6.41 6.50
C PHE A 6 -1.84 -4.89 6.55
N ASP A 7 -2.15 -4.34 7.71
CA ASP A 7 -2.24 -2.88 7.88
C ASP A 7 -0.85 -2.24 8.12
N GLY A 8 -0.74 -0.95 7.81
CA GLY A 8 0.41 -0.10 8.10
C GLY A 8 0.56 0.20 9.60
N THR A 9 1.66 0.86 9.96
CA THR A 9 1.99 1.14 11.37
C THR A 9 1.33 2.42 11.88
N LEU A 10 0.87 2.39 13.15
CA LEU A 10 0.32 3.53 13.91
C LEU A 10 -0.97 4.15 13.35
N ASN A 11 -2.05 3.36 13.34
CA ASN A 11 -3.40 3.92 13.37
C ASN A 11 -3.82 3.98 14.85
N GLU A 12 -4.01 5.18 15.39
CA GLU A 12 -4.79 5.33 16.61
C GLU A 12 -6.25 5.18 16.17
N ASP A 13 -6.85 4.02 16.47
CA ASP A 13 -8.25 3.71 16.20
C ASP A 13 -9.17 4.68 16.96
N GLU A 14 -9.43 5.84 16.38
CA GLU A 14 -10.59 6.66 16.71
C GLU A 14 -11.79 6.08 15.93
N PRO A 15 -12.87 5.62 16.59
CA PRO A 15 -13.98 4.86 16.00
C PRO A 15 -14.90 5.72 15.13
N ASP A 16 -14.37 6.22 14.02
CA ASP A 16 -15.09 6.89 12.94
C ASP A 16 -14.61 6.29 11.60
N ASP A 17 -15.51 5.78 10.76
CA ASP A 17 -15.26 5.08 9.47
C ASP A 17 -14.35 5.90 8.51
N LYS A 18 -14.30 7.21 8.73
CA LYS A 18 -13.37 8.12 8.04
C LYS A 18 -11.89 7.83 8.30
N ASN A 19 -11.56 7.11 9.37
CA ASN A 19 -10.20 6.75 9.74
C ASN A 19 -9.86 5.28 9.44
N ASP A 20 -10.79 4.49 8.90
CA ASP A 20 -10.47 3.11 8.52
C ASP A 20 -9.44 3.09 7.38
N THR A 21 -8.48 2.17 7.49
CA THR A 21 -7.52 1.95 6.41
C THR A 21 -8.17 1.29 5.21
N ASN A 22 -7.54 1.49 4.05
CA ASN A 22 -7.96 0.82 2.82
C ASN A 22 -7.89 -0.70 2.97
N VAL A 23 -7.06 -1.23 3.87
CA VAL A 23 -6.97 -2.66 4.18
C VAL A 23 -8.26 -3.16 4.83
N ILE A 24 -8.78 -2.44 5.83
CA ILE A 24 -10.05 -2.79 6.51
C ILE A 24 -11.22 -2.68 5.53
N LYS A 25 -11.30 -1.58 4.78
CA LYS A 25 -12.33 -1.38 3.75
C LYS A 25 -12.28 -2.48 2.69
N PHE A 26 -11.08 -2.86 2.25
CA PHE A 26 -10.91 -3.92 1.26
C PHE A 26 -11.40 -5.27 1.78
N LYS A 27 -11.00 -5.60 3.02
CA LYS A 27 -11.45 -6.81 3.72
C LYS A 27 -12.98 -6.89 3.81
N ASN A 28 -13.62 -5.81 4.25
CA ASN A 28 -15.08 -5.75 4.41
C ASN A 28 -15.79 -5.95 3.06
N ALA A 29 -15.26 -5.37 1.98
CA ALA A 29 -15.82 -5.52 0.65
C ALA A 29 -15.68 -6.95 0.07
N CYS A 30 -14.65 -7.71 0.44
CA CYS A 30 -14.50 -9.11 -0.01
C CYS A 30 -15.46 -10.10 0.68
N GLY A 31 -16.09 -9.69 1.80
CA GLY A 31 -16.99 -10.53 2.60
C GLY A 31 -16.30 -11.64 3.42
N ASP A 32 -17.11 -12.37 4.19
CA ASP A 32 -16.69 -13.37 5.21
C ASP A 32 -16.13 -14.70 4.65
N LYS A 33 -15.83 -14.80 3.36
CA LYS A 33 -15.31 -16.05 2.78
C LYS A 33 -13.83 -16.24 3.13
N ASN A 34 -13.54 -16.92 4.24
CA ASN A 34 -12.21 -17.35 4.69
C ASN A 34 -11.15 -16.23 4.66
N THR A 35 -11.51 -15.08 5.22
CA THR A 35 -10.62 -13.91 5.31
C THR A 35 -9.81 -13.96 6.60
N PHE A 36 -8.49 -14.11 6.48
CA PHE A 36 -7.57 -14.12 7.62
C PHE A 36 -6.92 -12.74 7.74
N TYR A 37 -7.41 -11.94 8.69
CA TYR A 37 -6.85 -10.62 8.96
C TYR A 37 -5.71 -10.71 9.97
N VAL A 38 -4.59 -10.07 9.67
CA VAL A 38 -3.46 -9.92 10.58
C VAL A 38 -3.21 -8.43 10.78
N GLU A 39 -3.41 -7.94 12.00
CA GLU A 39 -3.12 -6.55 12.36
C GLU A 39 -1.64 -6.20 12.10
N GLY A 40 -1.41 -4.97 11.63
CA GLY A 40 -0.08 -4.45 11.30
C GLY A 40 0.90 -4.41 12.48
N VAL A 41 2.20 -4.57 12.17
CA VAL A 41 3.29 -4.53 13.16
C VAL A 41 3.66 -3.08 13.53
N GLY A 42 2.98 -2.47 14.51
CA GLY A 42 3.26 -1.06 14.87
C GLY A 42 2.88 -0.59 16.27
N LEU A 43 2.11 -1.34 17.05
CA LEU A 43 1.92 -1.04 18.46
C LEU A 43 3.25 -1.23 19.18
N ARG A 44 3.86 -0.16 19.70
CA ARG A 44 4.88 -0.25 20.76
C ARG A 44 4.27 -1.04 21.93
N GLY A 45 4.41 -2.37 21.89
CA GLY A 45 3.87 -3.31 22.88
C GLY A 45 2.68 -4.18 22.47
N GLY A 46 2.19 -4.18 21.22
CA GLY A 46 0.93 -4.88 20.88
C GLY A 46 1.03 -6.38 20.56
N TRP A 47 1.94 -6.79 19.66
CA TRP A 47 2.09 -8.22 19.32
C TRP A 47 2.73 -9.02 20.46
N LEU A 48 3.70 -8.42 21.17
CA LEU A 48 4.25 -8.96 22.42
C LEU A 48 3.36 -8.70 23.66
N GLY A 49 2.25 -7.96 23.51
CA GLY A 49 1.35 -7.64 24.62
C GLY A 49 0.12 -8.53 24.67
N LYS A 50 -0.52 -8.80 23.52
CA LYS A 50 -1.78 -9.56 23.47
C LYS A 50 -1.63 -11.08 23.31
N VAL A 51 -0.45 -11.59 22.91
CA VAL A 51 -0.18 -13.05 22.86
C VAL A 51 0.56 -13.57 24.11
N LEU A 52 1.01 -12.68 25.01
CA LEU A 52 1.81 -13.07 26.18
C LEU A 52 1.05 -13.02 27.51
N GLY A 53 -0.28 -12.98 27.45
CA GLY A 53 -1.16 -13.07 28.62
C GLY A 53 -1.37 -14.49 29.16
N GLY A 54 -0.96 -15.54 28.44
CA GLY A 54 -1.11 -16.90 28.95
C GLY A 54 -0.31 -17.94 28.15
N GLY A 55 0.74 -18.51 28.76
CA GLY A 55 1.20 -19.86 28.40
C GLY A 55 2.64 -20.04 27.89
N PHE A 56 3.40 -18.99 27.57
CA PHE A 56 4.80 -19.15 27.15
C PHE A 56 5.77 -18.52 28.15
N GLY A 57 6.41 -19.37 28.96
CA GLY A 57 7.43 -18.98 29.94
C GLY A 57 8.62 -18.21 29.35
N ALA A 58 9.50 -17.72 30.23
CA ALA A 58 10.57 -16.75 29.92
C ALA A 58 11.46 -17.06 28.69
N GLY A 59 11.58 -18.33 28.27
CA GLY A 59 12.33 -18.75 27.07
C GLY A 59 11.61 -18.52 25.73
N GLY A 60 10.27 -18.48 25.71
CA GLY A 60 9.50 -18.29 24.46
C GLY A 60 9.69 -16.90 23.85
N LYS A 61 9.76 -15.87 24.70
CA LYS A 61 10.01 -14.49 24.28
C LYS A 61 11.36 -14.32 23.57
N LYS A 62 12.39 -15.05 24.04
CA LYS A 62 13.75 -14.98 23.48
C LYS A 62 13.80 -15.64 22.09
N ARG A 63 13.17 -16.81 21.94
CA ARG A 63 13.08 -17.53 20.66
C ARG A 63 12.29 -16.78 19.59
N ILE A 64 11.20 -16.10 19.97
CA ILE A 64 10.44 -15.25 19.04
C ILE A 64 11.28 -14.04 18.62
N LYS A 65 12.00 -13.40 19.55
CA LYS A 65 12.90 -12.28 19.25
C LYS A 65 14.05 -12.70 18.34
N GLU A 66 14.63 -13.88 18.56
CA GLU A 66 15.68 -14.46 17.71
C GLU A 66 15.15 -14.84 16.33
N ALA A 67 13.97 -15.44 16.24
CA ALA A 67 13.30 -15.74 14.98
C ALA A 67 12.96 -14.44 14.21
N TYR A 68 12.47 -13.41 14.89
CA TYR A 68 12.20 -12.11 14.28
C TYR A 68 13.49 -11.45 13.76
N LYS A 69 14.57 -11.50 14.54
CA LYS A 69 15.88 -10.98 14.13
C LYS A 69 16.49 -11.77 12.96
N ALA A 70 16.29 -13.09 12.93
CA ALA A 70 16.67 -13.93 11.80
C ALA A 70 15.82 -13.57 10.56
N LEU A 71 14.50 -13.44 10.72
CA LEU A 71 13.60 -13.01 9.66
C LEU A 71 13.97 -11.63 9.12
N GLU A 72 14.25 -10.63 9.97
CA GLU A 72 14.75 -9.31 9.56
C GLU A 72 16.08 -9.40 8.77
N GLY A 73 16.94 -10.35 9.12
CA GLY A 73 18.18 -10.62 8.37
C GLY A 73 17.95 -11.25 7.00
N HIS A 74 16.90 -12.06 6.85
CA HIS A 74 16.56 -12.77 5.60
C HIS A 74 15.59 -12.00 4.68
N PHE A 75 14.78 -11.07 5.21
CA PHE A 75 13.79 -10.27 4.46
C PHE A 75 14.37 -9.05 3.74
N ARG A 76 15.69 -8.96 3.56
CA ARG A 76 16.30 -7.84 2.80
C ARG A 76 15.96 -7.88 1.30
N ILE A 77 15.54 -9.04 0.80
CA ILE A 77 15.15 -9.26 -0.60
C ILE A 77 13.77 -9.90 -0.59
N LEU A 78 12.75 -9.13 -0.97
CA LEU A 78 11.40 -9.64 -1.16
C LEU A 78 11.27 -10.11 -2.61
N THR A 79 11.05 -11.39 -2.86
CA THR A 79 10.81 -11.93 -4.21
C THR A 79 9.35 -12.35 -4.36
N LEU A 80 8.81 -12.30 -5.58
CA LEU A 80 7.47 -12.79 -5.86
C LEU A 80 7.51 -14.31 -6.11
N PRO A 81 6.86 -15.16 -5.27
CA PRO A 81 6.82 -16.59 -5.53
C PRO A 81 6.17 -16.92 -6.87
N THR A 82 6.60 -18.01 -7.50
CA THR A 82 6.04 -18.47 -8.79
C THR A 82 4.57 -18.88 -8.69
N SER A 83 4.10 -19.25 -7.50
CA SER A 83 2.70 -19.58 -7.22
C SER A 83 1.75 -18.37 -7.23
N VAL A 84 2.27 -17.14 -7.07
CA VAL A 84 1.46 -15.92 -7.09
C VAL A 84 1.18 -15.53 -8.53
N GLN A 85 -0.08 -15.52 -8.96
CA GLN A 85 -0.44 -15.20 -10.35
C GLN A 85 -0.43 -13.69 -10.65
N LYS A 86 -0.90 -12.89 -9.68
CA LYS A 86 -1.01 -11.42 -9.80
C LYS A 86 -0.69 -10.79 -8.45
N CYS A 87 0.07 -9.71 -8.46
CA CYS A 87 0.44 -8.90 -7.30
C CYS A 87 0.29 -7.43 -7.68
N PHE A 88 -0.50 -6.68 -6.91
CA PHE A 88 -0.76 -5.26 -7.12
C PHE A 88 -0.20 -4.49 -5.94
N HIS A 89 0.62 -3.48 -6.20
CA HIS A 89 1.31 -2.69 -5.17
C HIS A 89 1.11 -1.20 -5.44
N ALA A 90 0.24 -0.58 -4.63
CA ALA A 90 0.02 0.87 -4.65
C ALA A 90 1.05 1.57 -3.75
N MET A 91 1.94 2.35 -4.34
CA MET A 91 3.07 2.98 -3.66
C MET A 91 2.87 4.49 -3.48
N ALA A 92 3.16 5.02 -2.30
CA ALA A 92 3.03 6.45 -2.00
C ALA A 92 4.25 7.25 -2.49
N LEU A 93 4.04 8.09 -3.50
CA LEU A 93 5.10 8.88 -4.15
C LEU A 93 5.66 9.99 -3.25
N ASP A 94 4.79 10.63 -2.48
CA ASP A 94 5.11 11.83 -1.70
C ASP A 94 5.51 11.50 -0.25
N GLU A 95 5.57 10.23 0.13
CA GLU A 95 6.04 9.83 1.46
C GLU A 95 7.55 10.06 1.60
N ARG A 96 7.94 10.86 2.61
CA ARG A 96 9.33 11.30 2.83
C ARG A 96 9.92 10.88 4.18
N ARG A 97 9.14 10.16 5.00
CA ARG A 97 9.64 9.62 6.27
C ARG A 97 10.64 8.51 6.02
N GLY A 98 11.88 8.71 6.47
CA GLY A 98 12.95 7.71 6.31
C GLY A 98 12.67 6.40 7.05
N THR A 99 11.74 6.43 8.02
CA THR A 99 11.23 5.24 8.73
C THR A 99 10.20 4.44 7.91
N PHE A 100 9.62 5.03 6.86
CA PHE A 100 8.61 4.39 6.00
C PHE A 100 9.22 4.05 4.63
N LYS A 101 10.29 3.26 4.58
CA LYS A 101 10.92 2.91 3.30
C LYS A 101 9.97 2.04 2.46
N VAL A 102 9.84 2.40 1.18
CA VAL A 102 9.13 1.56 0.22
C VAL A 102 9.93 0.28 0.00
N GLN A 103 9.30 -0.88 0.25
CA GLN A 103 9.89 -2.17 -0.04
C GLN A 103 9.35 -2.65 -1.38
N ARG A 104 10.18 -2.56 -2.43
CA ARG A 104 9.85 -3.10 -3.75
C ARG A 104 10.07 -4.61 -3.79
N ILE A 105 9.31 -5.28 -4.63
CA ILE A 105 9.48 -6.72 -4.90
C ILE A 105 10.55 -6.89 -5.97
N VAL A 106 11.60 -7.64 -5.64
CA VAL A 106 12.65 -8.03 -6.56
C VAL A 106 12.11 -9.07 -7.53
N THR A 107 12.30 -8.78 -8.80
CA THR A 107 11.93 -9.62 -9.93
C THR A 107 13.17 -9.89 -10.79
N SER A 108 13.16 -11.02 -11.50
CA SER A 108 14.20 -11.37 -12.48
C SER A 108 14.08 -10.56 -13.78
N VAL A 109 13.00 -9.80 -13.97
CA VAL A 109 12.80 -8.92 -15.13
C VAL A 109 12.99 -7.45 -14.77
N ILE A 110 13.56 -6.68 -15.69
CA ILE A 110 13.82 -5.24 -15.50
C ILE A 110 12.51 -4.43 -15.36
N ASN A 111 11.46 -4.85 -16.09
CA ASN A 111 10.11 -4.31 -15.95
C ASN A 111 9.19 -5.35 -15.29
N ALA A 112 8.98 -5.20 -13.98
CA ALA A 112 8.09 -6.02 -13.18
C ALA A 112 6.68 -6.21 -13.79
N ASN A 113 6.16 -5.15 -14.41
CA ASN A 113 4.82 -5.13 -14.99
C ASN A 113 4.75 -5.84 -16.35
N ALA A 114 5.87 -5.94 -17.07
CA ALA A 114 5.94 -6.60 -18.37
C ALA A 114 5.72 -8.13 -18.28
N GLU A 115 6.06 -8.74 -17.14
CA GLU A 115 5.75 -10.15 -16.87
C GLU A 115 4.24 -10.39 -16.64
N GLY A 116 3.48 -9.30 -16.44
CA GLY A 116 2.05 -9.35 -16.17
C GLY A 116 1.71 -9.99 -14.82
N ARG A 117 2.67 -10.19 -13.92
CA ARG A 117 2.51 -10.81 -12.61
C ARG A 117 2.59 -9.81 -11.46
N LEU A 118 3.41 -8.78 -11.59
CA LEU A 118 3.62 -7.75 -10.58
C LEU A 118 3.22 -6.40 -11.16
N PHE A 119 2.44 -5.60 -10.44
CA PHE A 119 1.95 -4.30 -10.86
C PHE A 119 2.27 -3.30 -9.78
N GLU A 120 3.47 -2.73 -9.83
CA GLU A 120 3.87 -1.64 -8.94
C GLU A 120 3.49 -0.31 -9.59
N VAL A 121 2.66 0.48 -8.90
CA VAL A 121 2.14 1.75 -9.42
C VAL A 121 2.29 2.84 -8.36
N TRP A 122 2.88 3.96 -8.75
CA TRP A 122 3.00 5.14 -7.89
C TRP A 122 1.69 5.94 -7.88
N PHE A 123 1.23 6.28 -6.67
CA PHE A 123 0.08 7.13 -6.42
C PHE A 123 0.52 8.42 -5.74
N ARG A 124 -0.17 9.52 -6.05
CA ARG A 124 -0.01 10.81 -5.38
C ARG A 124 -0.41 10.70 -3.91
N GLY A 125 0.40 11.27 -3.01
CA GLY A 125 0.13 11.31 -1.58
C GLY A 125 1.21 10.68 -0.70
N VAL A 126 1.12 10.95 0.61
CA VAL A 126 1.93 10.26 1.64
C VAL A 126 1.33 8.90 1.99
N HIS A 127 1.96 8.13 2.90
CA HIS A 127 1.55 6.76 3.23
C HIS A 127 0.04 6.59 3.45
N SER A 128 -0.58 7.40 4.31
CA SER A 128 -2.02 7.31 4.61
C SER A 128 -2.92 7.94 3.54
N ASP A 129 -2.38 8.78 2.66
CA ASP A 129 -3.13 9.27 1.48
C ASP A 129 -3.29 8.16 0.42
N VAL A 130 -2.53 7.07 0.50
CA VAL A 130 -2.65 5.89 -0.39
C VAL A 130 -3.23 4.69 0.37
N GLY A 131 -2.80 4.47 1.61
CA GLY A 131 -3.22 3.36 2.45
C GLY A 131 -4.52 3.60 3.24
N GLY A 132 -5.06 4.82 3.23
CA GLY A 132 -6.13 5.20 4.17
C GLY A 132 -5.59 5.40 5.60
N GLY A 133 -6.49 5.56 6.57
CA GLY A 133 -6.07 5.81 7.97
C GLY A 133 -5.95 7.30 8.33
N ASN A 134 -6.25 8.20 7.39
CA ASN A 134 -6.31 9.63 7.65
C ASN A 134 -7.60 10.22 7.08
N ARG A 135 -7.84 11.52 7.35
CA ARG A 135 -9.04 12.23 6.87
C ARG A 135 -9.01 12.56 5.36
N ASN A 136 -7.95 12.20 4.64
CA ASN A 136 -7.82 12.47 3.21
C ASN A 136 -8.42 11.33 2.38
N THR A 137 -9.74 11.22 2.44
CA THR A 137 -10.50 10.26 1.63
C THR A 137 -10.36 10.55 0.13
N GLY A 138 -10.13 11.82 -0.23
CA GLY A 138 -9.89 12.26 -1.61
C GLY A 138 -8.81 11.46 -2.33
N LEU A 139 -7.62 11.37 -1.74
CA LEU A 139 -6.50 10.61 -2.31
C LEU A 139 -6.59 9.12 -2.00
N SER A 140 -6.96 8.74 -0.78
CA SER A 140 -6.95 7.32 -0.38
C SER A 140 -8.01 6.48 -1.08
N SER A 141 -9.17 7.08 -1.41
CA SER A 141 -10.19 6.40 -2.23
C SER A 141 -9.73 6.11 -3.65
N ILE A 142 -8.77 6.86 -4.21
CA ILE A 142 -8.22 6.57 -5.55
C ILE A 142 -7.48 5.23 -5.54
N ALA A 143 -6.56 5.04 -4.59
CA ALA A 143 -5.80 3.80 -4.48
C ALA A 143 -6.70 2.61 -4.13
N LEU A 144 -7.71 2.80 -3.26
CA LEU A 144 -8.66 1.75 -2.92
C LEU A 144 -9.55 1.37 -4.11
N HIS A 145 -10.07 2.36 -4.84
CA HIS A 145 -10.86 2.15 -6.05
C HIS A 145 -10.07 1.36 -7.11
N TRP A 146 -8.83 1.75 -7.37
CA TRP A 146 -7.93 1.00 -8.25
C TRP A 146 -7.76 -0.45 -7.76
N MET A 147 -7.47 -0.66 -6.47
CA MET A 147 -7.29 -2.00 -5.90
C MET A 147 -8.55 -2.86 -6.03
N TYR A 148 -9.74 -2.29 -5.83
CA TYR A 148 -11.01 -3.00 -6.05
C TYR A 148 -11.17 -3.45 -7.50
N LYS A 149 -10.88 -2.58 -8.47
CA LYS A 149 -10.97 -2.92 -9.89
C LYS A 149 -9.93 -3.96 -10.28
N ARG A 150 -8.71 -3.89 -9.72
CA ARG A 150 -7.67 -4.94 -9.89
C ARG A 150 -8.15 -6.28 -9.34
N ALA A 151 -8.75 -6.28 -8.16
CA ALA A 151 -9.30 -7.48 -7.55
C ALA A 151 -10.44 -8.07 -8.38
N GLN A 152 -11.40 -7.26 -8.85
CA GLN A 152 -12.47 -7.71 -9.74
C GLN A 152 -11.93 -8.33 -11.04
N SER A 153 -10.89 -7.74 -11.64
CA SER A 153 -10.24 -8.30 -12.84
C SER A 153 -9.64 -9.69 -12.62
N CYS A 154 -9.38 -10.06 -11.35
CA CYS A 154 -8.87 -11.37 -10.94
C CYS A 154 -9.98 -12.30 -10.40
N GLY A 155 -11.26 -11.93 -10.53
CA GLY A 155 -12.41 -12.72 -10.09
C GLY A 155 -12.75 -12.58 -8.61
N VAL A 156 -12.16 -11.61 -7.89
CA VAL A 156 -12.57 -11.26 -6.52
C VAL A 156 -13.94 -10.57 -6.59
N LEU A 157 -14.90 -11.07 -5.82
CA LEU A 157 -16.21 -10.44 -5.72
C LEU A 157 -16.10 -9.19 -4.84
N ILE A 158 -16.05 -8.03 -5.48
CA ILE A 158 -16.21 -6.72 -4.84
C ILE A 158 -17.58 -6.16 -5.25
N PRO A 159 -18.45 -5.76 -4.31
CA PRO A 159 -19.73 -5.13 -4.64
C PRO A 159 -19.53 -3.85 -5.46
N ASN A 160 -20.30 -3.71 -6.55
CA ASN A 160 -20.22 -2.50 -7.39
C ASN A 160 -20.58 -1.22 -6.61
N SER A 161 -21.39 -1.32 -5.55
CA SER A 161 -21.71 -0.21 -4.65
C SER A 161 -20.47 0.32 -3.92
N GLU A 162 -19.54 -0.55 -3.51
CA GLU A 162 -18.29 -0.15 -2.86
C GLU A 162 -17.39 0.61 -3.84
N ILE A 163 -17.29 0.11 -5.07
CA ILE A 163 -16.51 0.77 -6.13
C ILE A 163 -17.08 2.16 -6.42
N GLN A 164 -18.40 2.26 -6.61
CA GLN A 164 -19.06 3.54 -6.83
C GLN A 164 -18.90 4.49 -5.64
N THR A 165 -18.96 3.97 -4.42
CA THR A 165 -18.75 4.77 -3.19
C THR A 165 -17.34 5.34 -3.12
N GLN A 166 -16.31 4.60 -3.53
CA GLN A 166 -14.96 5.16 -3.59
C GLN A 166 -14.83 6.15 -4.75
N ALA A 167 -15.41 5.85 -5.92
CA ALA A 167 -15.37 6.74 -7.08
C ALA A 167 -15.94 8.14 -6.79
N THR A 168 -17.02 8.24 -5.99
CA THR A 168 -17.60 9.55 -5.61
C THR A 168 -16.74 10.35 -4.63
N LYS A 169 -15.81 9.70 -3.92
CA LYS A 169 -14.89 10.33 -2.97
C LYS A 169 -13.57 10.75 -3.61
N MET A 170 -13.26 10.26 -4.81
CA MET A 170 -11.95 10.46 -5.44
C MET A 170 -11.72 11.93 -5.81
N GLU A 171 -10.63 12.50 -5.30
CA GLU A 171 -10.22 13.87 -5.58
C GLU A 171 -8.73 13.91 -5.93
N PRO A 172 -8.34 13.71 -7.21
CA PRO A 172 -6.94 13.70 -7.63
C PRO A 172 -6.19 15.00 -7.30
N GLY A 173 -6.92 16.11 -7.21
CA GLY A 173 -6.42 17.44 -6.86
C GLY A 173 -6.24 17.70 -5.37
N ALA A 174 -6.71 16.82 -4.49
CA ALA A 174 -6.72 17.03 -3.05
C ALA A 174 -5.32 17.36 -2.49
N ALA A 175 -5.31 18.17 -1.44
CA ALA A 175 -4.07 18.52 -0.75
C ALA A 175 -3.44 17.27 -0.14
N ILE A 176 -2.13 17.14 -0.26
CA ILE A 176 -1.39 16.03 0.35
C ILE A 176 -1.31 16.24 1.86
N SER A 177 -1.53 15.15 2.61
CA SER A 177 -1.47 15.18 4.07
C SER A 177 -0.07 15.53 4.56
N LYS A 178 -0.02 16.26 5.68
CA LYS A 178 1.25 16.63 6.33
C LYS A 178 1.62 15.60 7.39
N ASN A 179 2.82 15.07 7.30
CA ASN A 179 3.40 14.24 8.35
C ASN A 179 3.83 15.15 9.52
N LYS A 180 3.29 14.89 10.72
CA LYS A 180 3.52 15.74 11.91
C LYS A 180 4.89 15.53 12.56
N ILE A 181 5.45 14.33 12.45
CA ILE A 181 6.71 13.94 13.11
C ILE A 181 7.52 13.11 12.12
N ASP A 182 8.74 13.57 11.83
CA ASP A 182 9.74 12.80 11.10
C ASP A 182 11.15 13.24 11.49
N PRO A 183 11.87 12.46 12.32
CA PRO A 183 13.23 12.81 12.71
C PRO A 183 14.26 12.54 11.59
N VAL A 184 13.89 11.83 10.52
CA VAL A 184 14.79 11.43 9.43
C VAL A 184 14.17 11.80 8.09
N LYS A 185 14.51 12.99 7.59
CA LYS A 185 14.07 13.46 6.27
C LYS A 185 14.75 12.64 5.17
N ASP A 186 13.99 11.79 4.50
CA ASP A 186 14.49 10.97 3.38
C ASP A 186 14.64 11.84 2.11
N PRO A 187 15.63 11.57 1.24
CA PRO A 187 15.60 12.00 -0.15
C PRO A 187 14.29 11.61 -0.84
N LEU A 188 14.01 12.27 -1.96
CA LEU A 188 12.89 11.93 -2.82
C LEU A 188 12.96 10.45 -3.20
N ARG A 189 11.79 9.79 -3.28
CA ARG A 189 11.73 8.38 -3.66
C ARG A 189 12.41 8.17 -5.01
N PRO A 190 13.30 7.17 -5.17
CA PRO A 190 13.86 6.87 -6.48
C PRO A 190 12.75 6.30 -7.38
N ILE A 191 12.57 6.93 -8.54
CA ILE A 191 11.62 6.49 -9.57
C ILE A 191 12.44 6.06 -10.79
N SER A 192 12.20 4.85 -11.27
CA SER A 192 12.83 4.32 -12.48
C SER A 192 12.07 4.76 -13.74
N TRP A 193 12.74 4.86 -14.88
CA TRP A 193 12.14 5.09 -16.20
C TRP A 193 11.17 3.97 -16.63
N THR A 194 11.27 2.81 -15.99
CA THR A 194 10.40 1.64 -16.18
C THR A 194 9.25 1.58 -15.19
N ASP A 195 9.17 2.52 -14.24
CA ASP A 195 8.05 2.58 -13.30
C ASP A 195 6.79 3.10 -14.00
N VAL A 196 5.66 2.83 -13.35
CA VAL A 196 4.35 3.25 -13.81
C VAL A 196 3.73 4.16 -12.75
N VAL A 197 3.05 5.22 -13.19
CA VAL A 197 2.34 6.14 -12.30
C VAL A 197 0.84 6.06 -12.57
N HIS A 198 0.04 6.23 -11.54
CA HIS A 198 -1.40 6.42 -11.70
C HIS A 198 -1.68 7.85 -12.18
N TYR A 199 -2.79 8.09 -12.89
CA TYR A 199 -3.15 9.43 -13.40
C TYR A 199 -3.29 10.49 -12.29
N SER A 200 -3.44 10.07 -11.03
CA SER A 200 -3.44 10.98 -9.87
C SER A 200 -2.09 11.68 -9.66
N VAL A 201 -1.00 11.13 -10.20
CA VAL A 201 0.33 11.75 -10.25
C VAL A 201 0.38 12.72 -11.43
N ALA A 202 -0.11 13.94 -11.21
CA ALA A 202 0.03 15.04 -12.14
C ALA A 202 1.23 15.93 -11.79
N TYR A 203 1.77 16.63 -12.79
CA TYR A 203 2.85 17.60 -12.59
C TYR A 203 2.46 18.65 -11.54
N ARG A 204 3.38 18.89 -10.62
CA ARG A 204 3.25 19.93 -9.59
C ARG A 204 4.57 20.69 -9.48
N LYS A 205 4.52 21.99 -9.77
CA LYS A 205 5.69 22.87 -9.68
C LYS A 205 6.32 22.80 -8.28
N GLY A 206 7.61 22.48 -8.22
CA GLY A 206 8.38 22.38 -6.97
C GLY A 206 8.10 21.13 -6.11
N ALA A 207 7.27 20.20 -6.60
CA ALA A 207 7.05 18.91 -5.97
C ALA A 207 8.04 17.84 -6.48
N HIS A 208 7.97 16.66 -5.88
CA HIS A 208 8.61 15.47 -6.42
C HIS A 208 7.80 14.97 -7.61
N ASN A 209 8.31 15.23 -8.82
CA ASN A 209 7.70 14.76 -10.05
C ASN A 209 8.50 13.58 -10.62
N PRO A 210 7.82 12.57 -11.18
CA PRO A 210 8.47 11.54 -11.98
C PRO A 210 9.16 12.12 -13.23
N PRO A 211 10.10 11.39 -13.83
CA PRO A 211 10.68 11.76 -15.12
C PRO A 211 9.62 11.86 -16.24
N ASP A 212 9.87 12.72 -17.23
CA ASP A 212 9.05 12.77 -18.45
C ASP A 212 9.06 11.42 -19.19
N GLY A 213 7.94 11.07 -19.80
CA GLY A 213 7.81 9.87 -20.62
C GLY A 213 7.46 8.60 -19.85
N LEU A 214 7.31 8.66 -18.51
CA LEU A 214 6.81 7.52 -17.74
C LEU A 214 5.38 7.13 -18.16
N GLN A 215 5.11 5.83 -18.12
CA GLN A 215 3.78 5.29 -18.40
C GLN A 215 2.79 5.72 -17.32
N VAL A 216 1.59 6.15 -17.76
CA VAL A 216 0.48 6.52 -16.88
C VAL A 216 -0.63 5.48 -17.01
N VAL A 217 -1.24 5.10 -15.91
CA VAL A 217 -2.40 4.19 -15.89
C VAL A 217 -3.66 4.84 -15.33
N ASP A 218 -4.81 4.38 -15.81
CA ASP A 218 -6.14 4.69 -15.25
C ASP A 218 -6.51 3.78 -14.06
N ASP A 219 -7.73 3.97 -13.54
CA ASP A 219 -8.30 3.13 -12.48
C ASP A 219 -8.50 1.66 -12.92
N ASP A 220 -8.62 1.44 -14.22
CA ASP A 220 -8.67 0.12 -14.86
C ASP A 220 -7.26 -0.46 -15.12
N GLY A 221 -6.20 0.19 -14.65
CA GLY A 221 -4.82 -0.22 -14.85
C GLY A 221 -4.41 -0.29 -16.33
N ASN A 222 -5.19 0.31 -17.23
CA ASN A 222 -4.85 0.43 -18.63
C ASN A 222 -3.81 1.53 -18.79
N ILE A 223 -2.83 1.29 -19.66
CA ILE A 223 -1.85 2.32 -20.02
C ILE A 223 -2.58 3.37 -20.86
N LEU A 224 -2.45 4.63 -20.46
CA LEU A 224 -2.98 5.77 -21.20
C LEU A 224 -2.04 6.13 -22.36
N ASP A 225 -2.62 6.65 -23.43
CA ASP A 225 -1.85 7.16 -24.59
C ASP A 225 -0.97 8.36 -24.23
N THR A 226 -1.27 9.03 -23.11
CA THR A 226 -0.50 10.17 -22.62
C THR A 226 0.47 9.72 -21.55
N ALA A 227 1.78 9.89 -21.81
CA ALA A 227 2.82 9.70 -20.81
C ALA A 227 2.91 10.89 -19.84
N PHE A 228 3.56 10.68 -18.69
CA PHE A 228 3.79 11.74 -17.71
C PHE A 228 4.62 12.88 -18.34
N LYS A 229 4.25 14.13 -18.05
CA LYS A 229 4.92 15.32 -18.56
C LYS A 229 4.91 16.47 -17.54
N HIS A 230 6.05 17.15 -17.39
CA HIS A 230 6.19 18.39 -16.61
C HIS A 230 5.53 19.62 -17.27
#